data_AF-A0A8J8AHP3-F1
#
_entry.id   AF-A0A8J8AHP3-F1
#
_cell.length_a   1.000
_cell.length_b   1.000
_cell.length_c   1.000
_cell.angle_alpha   90.00
_cell.angle_beta   90.00
_cell.angle_gamma   90.00
#
_symmetry.space_group_name_H-M   'P 1'
#
loop_
_entity.id
_entity.type
_entity.pdbx_description
1 polymer ?
#
loop_
_entity_poly.entity_id
_entity_poly.type
_entity_poly.pdbx_seq_one_letter_code
_entity_poly.pdbx_strand_id
1 'polypeptide(L)' 'MVSLGAADVLATLVAVFFLALILAPFVPGGPALMLLLLGLLPLAILVVLLVKVWQLSDEVEVLRKELESLRREKEDGKPL' A
#
# COMPACT_ATOMS: atom_id res chain seq x y z
N MET A 1 -12.04 7.01 -13.55
CA MET A 1 -13.25 7.35 -12.76
C MET A 1 -13.59 6.30 -11.69
N VAL A 2 -13.16 5.04 -11.81
CA VAL A 2 -13.34 4.00 -10.76
C VAL A 2 -12.47 4.25 -9.51
N SER A 3 -11.40 5.03 -9.64
CA SER A 3 -10.42 5.29 -8.58
C SER A 3 -10.92 6.22 -7.46
N LEU A 4 -11.82 7.16 -7.77
CA LEU A 4 -12.28 8.16 -6.79
C LEU A 4 -13.26 7.54 -5.78
N GLY A 5 -14.20 6.72 -6.23
CA GLY A 5 -15.19 6.08 -5.34
C GLY A 5 -14.57 4.99 -4.45
N ALA A 6 -13.63 4.19 -4.96
CA ALA A 6 -12.97 3.16 -4.17
C ALA A 6 -12.06 3.75 -3.07
N ALA A 7 -11.35 4.84 -3.40
CA ALA A 7 -10.52 5.56 -2.44
C ALA A 7 -11.36 6.21 -1.34
N ASP A 8 -12.52 6.78 -1.69
CA ASP A 8 -13.43 7.44 -0.74
C ASP A 8 -14.10 6.43 0.21
N VAL A 9 -14.45 5.24 -0.31
CA VAL A 9 -14.95 4.12 0.51
C VAL A 9 -13.87 3.62 1.47
N LEU A 10 -12.63 3.46 1.00
CA LEU A 10 -11.49 3.11 1.85
C LEU A 10 -11.24 4.17 2.94
N ALA A 11 -11.26 5.45 2.58
CA ALA A 11 -11.10 6.55 3.52
C ALA A 11 -12.21 6.56 4.59
N THR A 12 -13.45 6.31 4.19
CA THR A 12 -14.60 6.22 5.10
C THR A 12 -14.46 5.03 6.07
N LEU A 13 -14.04 3.86 5.57
CA LEU A 13 -13.79 2.69 6.41
C LEU A 13 -12.69 2.94 7.43
N VAL A 14 -11.60 3.59 7.01
CA VAL A 14 -10.50 3.97 7.89
C VAL A 14 -10.97 4.98 8.95
N ALA A 15 -11.75 5.99 8.55
CA ALA A 15 -12.28 6.98 9.48
C ALA A 15 -13.19 6.35 10.55
N VAL A 16 -14.08 5.44 10.17
CA VAL A 16 -14.94 4.69 11.10
C VAL A 16 -14.11 3.81 12.03
N PHE A 17 -13.04 3.17 11.53
CA PHE A 17 -12.13 2.37 12.34
C PHE A 17 -11.43 3.20 13.42
N PHE A 18 -10.91 4.38 13.07
CA PHE A 18 -10.31 5.29 14.04
C PHE A 18 -11.33 5.83 15.05
N LEU A 19 -12.55 6.15 14.60
CA LEU A 19 -13.63 6.57 15.48
C LEU A 19 -13.97 5.46 16.51
N ALA A 20 -14.05 4.21 16.06
CA ALA A 20 -14.28 3.05 16.91
C ALA A 20 -13.14 2.83 17.91
N LEU A 21 -11.88 3.04 17.51
CA LEU A 21 -10.72 3.00 18.41
C LEU A 21 -10.79 4.08 19.50
N ILE A 22 -11.20 5.30 19.14
CA ILE A 22 -11.35 6.42 20.09
C ILE A 22 -12.51 6.18 21.06
N LEU A 23 -13.61 5.59 20.58
CA LEU A 23 -14.81 5.29 21.38
C LEU A 23 -14.67 4.00 22.21
N ALA A 24 -13.80 3.07 21.81
CA ALA A 24 -13.57 1.79 22.50
C ALA A 24 -13.37 1.92 24.02
N PRO A 25 -12.53 2.79 24.58
CA PRO A 25 -12.35 2.89 26.03
C PRO A 25 -13.61 3.34 26.80
N PHE A 26 -14.63 3.89 26.12
CA PHE A 26 -15.87 4.38 26.73
C PHE A 26 -17.00 3.34 26.77
N VAL A 27 -16.79 2.16 26.17
CA VAL A 27 -17.78 1.07 26.11
C VAL A 27 -17.37 -0.07 27.06
N PRO A 28 -18.28 -0.65 27.86
CA PRO A 28 -17.96 -1.82 28.68
C PRO A 28 -17.46 -2.99 27.79
N GLY A 29 -16.28 -3.52 28.11
CA GLY A 29 -15.57 -4.52 27.29
C GLY A 29 -14.70 -3.95 26.16
N GLY A 30 -14.71 -2.63 25.97
CA GLY A 30 -13.96 -1.96 24.91
C GLY A 30 -12.43 -1.94 25.05
N PRO A 31 -11.82 -1.96 26.25
CA PRO A 31 -10.36 -2.13 26.36
C PRO A 31 -9.84 -3.44 25.75
N ALA A 32 -10.61 -4.52 25.82
CA ALA A 32 -10.26 -5.79 25.16
C ALA A 32 -10.39 -5.71 23.64
N LEU A 33 -11.42 -5.03 23.14
CA LEU A 33 -11.59 -4.76 21.70
C LEU A 33 -10.50 -3.83 21.16
N MET A 34 -10.07 -2.85 21.94
CA MET A 34 -8.98 -1.93 21.58
C MET A 34 -7.65 -2.69 21.39
N LEU A 35 -7.33 -3.65 22.26
CA LEU A 35 -6.15 -4.49 22.11
C LEU A 35 -6.22 -5.37 20.84
N LEU A 36 -7.38 -5.94 20.53
CA LEU A 36 -7.60 -6.70 19.30
C LEU A 36 -7.44 -5.84 18.04
N LEU A 37 -8.04 -4.64 18.03
CA LEU A 37 -7.92 -3.70 16.91
C LEU A 37 -6.49 -3.18 16.74
N LEU A 38 -5.79 -2.92 17.85
CA LEU A 38 -4.39 -2.50 17.83
C LEU A 38 -3.47 -3.64 17.36
N GLY A 39 -3.78 -4.89 17.68
CA GLY A 39 -3.07 -6.07 17.16
C GLY A 39 -3.30 -6.32 15.67
N LEU A 40 -4.42 -5.83 15.12
CA LEU A 40 -4.73 -5.93 13.69
C LEU A 40 -3.95 -4.91 12.85
N LEU A 41 -3.58 -3.76 13.44
CA LEU A 41 -2.78 -2.72 12.80
C LEU A 41 -1.45 -3.22 12.20
N PRO A 42 -0.57 -3.92 12.95
CA PRO A 42 0.69 -4.41 12.41
C PRO A 42 0.48 -5.44 11.30
N LEU A 43 -0.60 -6.24 11.37
CA LEU A 43 -0.96 -7.17 10.30
C LEU A 43 -1.35 -6.41 9.02
N ALA A 44 -2.17 -5.37 9.14
CA ALA A 44 -2.56 -4.53 8.02
C ALA A 44 -1.35 -3.80 7.40
N ILE A 45 -0.43 -3.29 8.24
CA ILE A 45 0.81 -2.64 7.79
C ILE A 45 1.70 -3.64 7.04
N LEU A 46 1.84 -4.88 7.54
CA LEU A 46 2.59 -5.93 6.86
C LEU A 46 2.02 -6.26 5.49
N VAL A 47 0.69 -6.37 5.36
CA VAL A 47 0.03 -6.61 4.07
C VAL A 47 0.30 -5.46 3.10
N VAL A 48 0.18 -4.20 3.55
CA VAL A 48 0.47 -3.02 2.71
C VAL A 48 1.94 -2.99 2.29
N LEU A 49 2.86 -3.30 3.20
CA LEU A 49 4.29 -3.42 2.88
C LEU A 49 4.54 -4.51 1.82
N LEU A 50 3.88 -5.66 1.93
CA LEU A 50 4.01 -6.76 0.99
C LEU A 50 3.54 -6.36 -0.41
N VAL A 51 2.39 -5.67 -0.50
CA VAL A 51 1.87 -5.12 -1.76
C VAL A 51 2.81 -4.07 -2.34
N LYS A 52 3.34 -3.16 -1.50
CA LYS A 52 4.32 -2.16 -1.91
C LYS A 52 5.59 -2.81 -2.46
N VAL A 53 6.11 -3.85 -1.80
CA VAL A 53 7.29 -4.59 -2.26
C VAL A 53 7.05 -5.21 -3.63
N TRP A 54 5.88 -5.81 -3.86
CA TRP A 54 5.50 -6.35 -5.16
C TRP A 54 5.47 -5.27 -6.25
N GLN A 55 4.83 -4.12 -5.97
CA GLN A 55 4.81 -2.99 -6.90
C GLN A 55 6.22 -2.46 -7.21
N LEU A 56 7.07 -2.34 -6.20
CA LEU A 56 8.46 -1.93 -6.38
C LEU A 56 9.25 -2.96 -7.22
N SER A 57 9.01 -4.27 -7.03
CA SER A 57 9.65 -5.30 -7.84
C SER A 57 9.27 -5.20 -9.31
N ASP A 58 8.00 -4.94 -9.63
CA ASP A 58 7.53 -4.73 -11.00
C ASP A 58 8.15 -3.46 -11.61
N GLU A 59 8.17 -2.34 -10.88
CA GLU A 59 8.78 -1.09 -11.35
C GLU A 59 10.29 -1.27 -11.64
N VAL A 60 11.01 -2.02 -10.81
CA VAL A 60 12.43 -2.33 -11.02
C VAL A 60 12.64 -3.19 -12.26
N GLU A 61 11.76 -4.16 -12.54
CA GLU A 61 11.87 -4.98 -13.75
C GLU A 61 11.62 -4.16 -15.01
N VAL A 62 10.64 -3.25 -14.98
CA VAL A 62 10.36 -2.31 -16.08
C VAL A 62 11.55 -1.39 -16.32
N LEU A 63 12.06 -0.74 -15.27
CA LEU A 63 13.25 0.12 -15.36
C LEU A 63 14.47 -0.62 -15.89
N ARG A 64 14.66 -1.89 -15.51
CA ARG A 64 15.75 -2.73 -16.02
C ARG A 64 15.61 -3.01 -17.52
N LYS A 65 14.39 -3.28 -17.99
CA LYS A 65 14.10 -3.47 -19.43
C LYS A 65 14.32 -2.18 -20.22
N GLU A 66 13.88 -1.03 -19.71
CA GLU A 66 14.11 0.28 -20.35
C GLU A 66 15.60 0.62 -20.46
N LEU A 67 16.38 0.31 -19.42
CA LEU A 67 17.82 0.55 -19.42
C LEU A 67 18.57 -0.40 -20.37
N GLU A 68 18.13 -1.67 -20.49
CA GLU A 68 18.66 -2.62 -21.48
C GLU A 68 18.31 -2.22 -22.92
N SER A 69 17.10 -1.68 -23.17
CA SER A 69 16.73 -1.19 -24.51
C SER A 69 17.52 0.05 -24.92
N LEU A 70 17.68 1.02 -24.00
CA LEU A 70 18.50 2.21 -24.26
C LEU A 70 19.99 1.86 -24.43
N ARG A 71 20.48 0.86 -23.69
CA ARG A 71 21.86 0.36 -23.87
C ARG A 71 22.06 -0.27 -25.24
N ARG A 72 21.11 -1.09 -25.71
CA ARG A 72 21.17 -1.67 -27.08
C ARG A 72 21.06 -0.61 -28.16
N GLU A 73 20.16 0.36 -28.00
CA GLU A 73 20.03 1.48 -28.94
C GLU A 73 21.32 2.32 -29.02
N LYS A 74 22.04 2.47 -27.90
CA LYS A 74 23.36 3.12 -27.86
C LYS A 74 24.48 2.26 -28.46
N GLU A 75 24.41 0.93 -28.37
CA GLU A 75 25.39 0.02 -29.00
C GLU A 75 25.15 -0.17 -30.51
N ASP A 76 23.89 -0.17 -30.96
CA ASP A 76 23.51 -0.23 -32.39
C ASP A 76 23.58 1.16 -33.06
N GLY A 77 23.52 2.24 -32.29
CA GLY A 77 23.81 3.61 -32.70
C GLY A 77 25.31 3.86 -32.88
N LYS A 78 25.90 3.15 -33.84
CA LYS A 78 27.30 3.29 -34.28
C LYS A 78 27.51 4.70 -34.88
N PRO A 79 28.32 5.60 -34.30
CA PRO A 79 28.89 6.68 -35.08
C PRO A 79 29.91 6.06 -36.05
N LEU A 80 29.71 6.29 -37.35
CA LEU A 80 30.69 6.10 -38.42
C LEU A 80 31.94 6.97 -38.16
#